data_AF-I3S3J7-F1
#
_entry.id   AF-I3S3J7-F1
#
_cell.length_a   1.000
_cell.length_b   1.000
_cell.length_c   1.000
_cell.angle_alpha   90.00
_cell.angle_beta   90.00
_cell.angle_gamma   90.00
#
_symmetry.space_group_name_H-M   'P 1'
#
loop_
_entity.id
_entity.type
_entity.pdbx_description
1 polymer ?
#
loop_
_entity_poly.entity_id
_entity_poly.type
_entity_poly.pdbx_seq_one_letter_code
_entity_poly.pdbx_strand_id
1 'polypeptide(L)'
;MHEKQQLNGAYYGPSIPPPTRSYNRPSRGGGFDCCCGCIFNLIFKLILTVIIIIGIAVFLFWLIVRPNAVKVHVTDATLTQFNYTNNNSNLNYNLALNITIRNPNRRLGIYYDSIEARALYHDARVDSIILDPFYQGHKTTHFFEPFL
;
A
#
# COMPACT_ATOMS: atom_id res chain seq x y z
N MET A 1 1.41 -109.11 43.77
CA MET A 1 2.56 -108.40 43.19
C MET A 1 2.54 -108.63 41.69
N HIS A 2 2.20 -107.63 40.90
CA HIS A 2 2.61 -107.53 39.48
C HIS A 2 2.60 -106.05 39.09
N GLU A 3 3.81 -105.53 38.93
CA GLU A 3 4.21 -104.21 38.46
C GLU A 3 4.30 -104.25 36.94
N LYS A 4 3.63 -103.32 36.23
CA LYS A 4 3.89 -102.84 34.85
C LYS A 4 3.06 -101.55 34.67
N GLN A 5 3.50 -100.43 34.12
CA GLN A 5 4.79 -99.96 33.62
C GLN A 5 4.56 -98.44 33.45
N GLN A 6 5.33 -97.58 34.12
CA GLN A 6 5.12 -96.13 34.03
C GLN A 6 5.41 -95.66 32.60
N LEU A 7 4.45 -94.92 32.06
CA LEU A 7 4.47 -94.41 30.69
C LEU A 7 5.60 -93.37 30.56
N ASN A 8 6.50 -93.58 29.61
CA ASN A 8 7.62 -92.66 29.33
C ASN A 8 7.06 -91.31 28.87
N GLY A 9 7.04 -90.32 29.78
CA GLY A 9 6.73 -88.94 29.44
C GLY A 9 7.77 -88.41 28.47
N ALA A 10 7.35 -88.06 27.25
CA ALA A 10 8.24 -87.41 26.29
C ALA A 10 8.73 -86.09 26.87
N TYR A 11 10.02 -86.03 27.17
CA TYR A 11 10.68 -84.84 27.70
C TYR A 11 10.82 -83.81 26.58
N TYR A 12 9.88 -82.87 26.52
CA TYR A 12 9.98 -81.70 25.64
C TYR A 12 10.82 -80.62 26.35
N GLY A 13 11.89 -80.17 25.69
CA GLY A 13 12.72 -79.07 26.19
C GLY A 13 11.96 -77.74 26.30
N PRO A 14 12.59 -76.69 26.87
CA PRO A 14 11.95 -75.39 27.02
C PRO A 14 11.46 -74.88 25.65
N SER A 15 10.24 -74.35 25.63
CA SER A 15 9.61 -73.82 24.42
C SER A 15 10.50 -72.73 23.79
N ILE A 16 10.85 -72.92 22.52
CA ILE A 16 11.55 -71.92 21.72
C ILE A 16 10.64 -70.68 21.64
N PRO A 17 11.09 -69.48 22.05
CA PRO A 17 10.27 -68.29 21.95
C PRO A 17 9.95 -68.02 20.46
N PRO A 18 8.71 -67.63 20.12
CA PRO A 18 8.36 -67.33 18.75
C PRO A 18 9.22 -66.17 18.21
N PRO A 19 9.56 -66.17 16.91
CA PRO A 19 10.31 -65.06 16.31
C PRO A 19 9.54 -63.76 16.52
N THR A 20 10.19 -62.78 17.16
CA THR A 20 9.62 -61.46 17.43
C THR A 20 9.47 -60.71 16.10
N ARG A 21 8.27 -60.74 15.51
CA ARG A 21 7.95 -59.85 14.40
C ARG A 21 7.84 -58.42 14.94
N SER A 22 8.79 -57.57 14.59
CA SER A 22 8.69 -56.13 14.82
C SER A 22 7.59 -55.57 13.92
N TYR A 23 6.38 -55.49 14.45
CA TYR A 23 5.33 -54.72 13.80
C TYR A 23 5.69 -53.25 14.02
N ASN A 24 6.27 -52.62 13.00
CA ASN A 24 6.39 -51.17 12.92
C ASN A 24 4.97 -50.59 12.84
N ARG A 25 4.37 -50.32 14.00
CA ARG A 25 3.21 -49.43 14.05
C ARG A 25 3.74 -48.06 13.63
N PRO A 26 3.20 -47.43 12.57
CA PRO A 26 3.46 -46.02 12.35
C PRO A 26 2.98 -45.30 13.61
N SER A 27 3.91 -44.66 14.32
CA SER A 27 3.58 -43.83 15.46
C SER A 27 2.62 -42.78 14.95
N ARG A 28 1.35 -42.93 15.33
CA ARG A 28 0.29 -41.99 15.02
C ARG A 28 0.65 -40.72 15.78
N GLY A 29 1.25 -39.78 15.05
CA GLY A 29 1.74 -38.50 15.56
C GLY A 29 0.72 -37.89 16.50
N GLY A 30 1.10 -37.82 17.77
CA GLY A 30 0.19 -37.47 18.83
C GLY A 30 0.96 -37.10 20.07
N GLY A 31 1.27 -35.80 20.19
CA GLY A 31 1.40 -35.18 21.49
C GLY A 31 2.69 -34.41 21.74
N PHE A 32 2.53 -33.09 21.75
CA PHE A 32 2.97 -32.25 22.87
C PHE A 32 4.44 -31.83 22.96
N ASP A 33 4.95 -31.23 21.88
CA ASP A 33 5.97 -30.15 21.98
C ASP A 33 5.59 -28.91 21.12
N CYS A 34 4.28 -28.72 20.86
CA CYS A 34 3.73 -27.67 20.00
C CYS A 34 2.93 -26.63 20.78
N CYS A 35 3.50 -26.03 21.83
CA CYS A 35 2.89 -24.81 22.40
C CYS A 35 3.47 -23.55 21.73
N CYS A 36 4.79 -23.48 21.52
CA CYS A 36 5.41 -22.30 20.92
C CYS A 36 5.18 -22.22 19.40
N GLY A 37 5.47 -23.29 18.64
CA GLY A 37 5.36 -23.27 17.17
C GLY A 37 3.94 -23.08 16.64
N CYS A 38 2.94 -23.51 17.42
CA CYS A 38 1.53 -23.38 17.09
C CYS A 38 1.04 -21.92 17.26
N ILE A 39 1.46 -21.22 18.32
CA ILE A 39 1.13 -19.80 18.55
C ILE A 39 1.87 -18.90 17.55
N PHE A 40 3.17 -19.14 17.31
CA PHE A 40 3.93 -18.38 16.31
C PHE A 40 3.38 -18.56 14.89
N ASN A 41 2.94 -19.76 14.51
CA ASN A 41 2.26 -19.98 13.22
C ASN A 41 0.92 -19.23 13.13
N LEU A 42 0.16 -19.17 14.23
CA LEU A 42 -1.13 -18.49 14.25
C LEU A 42 -0.94 -16.97 14.13
N ILE A 43 0.02 -16.41 14.85
CA ILE A 43 0.40 -14.99 14.75
C ILE A 43 0.92 -14.66 13.35
N PHE A 44 1.80 -15.48 12.78
CA PHE A 44 2.33 -15.27 11.44
C PHE A 44 1.24 -15.31 10.37
N LYS A 45 0.30 -16.26 10.47
CA LYS A 45 -0.87 -16.30 9.59
C LYS A 45 -1.74 -15.06 9.74
N LEU A 46 -1.99 -14.61 10.97
CA LEU A 46 -2.76 -13.39 11.22
C LEU A 46 -2.09 -12.17 10.59
N ILE A 47 -0.78 -11.99 10.78
CA ILE A 47 -0.01 -10.91 10.17
C ILE A 47 -0.08 -10.98 8.64
N LEU A 48 0.12 -12.16 8.04
CA LEU A 48 0.00 -12.33 6.59
C LEU A 48 -1.39 -11.97 6.08
N THR A 49 -2.46 -12.40 6.77
CA THR A 49 -3.83 -12.05 6.36
C THR A 49 -4.06 -10.54 6.43
N VAL A 50 -3.56 -9.86 7.46
CA VAL A 50 -3.67 -8.41 7.59
C VAL A 50 -2.91 -7.71 6.45
N ILE A 51 -1.69 -8.16 6.14
CA ILE A 51 -0.91 -7.62 5.01
C ILE A 51 -1.66 -7.80 3.68
N ILE A 52 -2.27 -8.97 3.46
CA ILE A 52 -3.06 -9.25 2.26
C ILE A 52 -4.27 -8.31 2.19
N ILE A 53 -5.00 -8.12 3.30
CA ILE A 53 -6.15 -7.21 3.35
C ILE A 53 -5.73 -5.78 3.05
N ILE A 54 -4.63 -5.30 3.66
CA ILE A 54 -4.08 -3.97 3.41
C ILE A 54 -3.66 -3.85 1.94
N GLY A 55 -2.97 -4.85 1.40
CA GLY A 55 -2.56 -4.89 -0.01
C GLY A 55 -3.74 -4.81 -0.96
N ILE A 56 -4.82 -5.56 -0.70
CA ILE A 56 -6.07 -5.49 -1.48
C ILE A 56 -6.71 -4.11 -1.34
N ALA A 57 -6.78 -3.56 -0.13
CA ALA A 57 -7.35 -2.23 0.10
C ALA A 57 -6.59 -1.14 -0.68
N VAL A 58 -5.25 -1.16 -0.61
CA VAL A 58 -4.38 -0.23 -1.37
C VAL A 58 -4.55 -0.45 -2.87
N PHE A 59 -4.62 -1.70 -3.34
CA PHE A 59 -4.80 -2.03 -4.74
C PHE A 59 -6.17 -1.54 -5.27
N LEU A 60 -7.25 -1.79 -4.52
CA LEU A 60 -8.59 -1.30 -4.86
C LEU A 60 -8.63 0.23 -4.84
N PHE A 61 -8.05 0.86 -3.83
CA PHE A 61 -7.94 2.31 -3.76
C PHE A 61 -7.20 2.86 -4.99
N TRP A 62 -6.05 2.29 -5.34
CA TRP A 62 -5.29 2.69 -6.52
C TRP A 62 -6.08 2.50 -7.83
N LEU A 63 -6.82 1.40 -7.96
CA LEU A 63 -7.64 1.10 -9.13
C LEU A 63 -8.83 2.07 -9.29
N ILE A 64 -9.44 2.48 -8.17
CA ILE A 64 -10.57 3.42 -8.14
C ILE A 64 -10.10 4.85 -8.35
N VAL A 65 -9.08 5.28 -7.61
CA VAL A 65 -8.61 6.67 -7.59
C VAL A 65 -7.84 7.02 -8.85
N ARG A 66 -7.03 6.09 -9.41
CA ARG A 66 -6.11 6.29 -10.55
C ARG A 66 -5.64 7.75 -10.61
N PRO A 67 -4.69 8.16 -9.77
CA PRO A 67 -4.31 9.56 -9.65
C PRO A 67 -3.88 10.10 -11.02
N ASN A 68 -4.76 10.85 -11.68
CA ASN A 68 -4.40 11.59 -12.88
C ASN A 68 -4.00 12.98 -12.40
N ALA A 69 -2.76 13.35 -12.70
CA ALA A 69 -2.24 14.67 -12.40
C ALA A 69 -3.17 15.73 -13.00
N VAL A 70 -3.56 16.71 -12.18
CA VAL A 70 -4.25 17.92 -12.65
C VAL A 70 -3.34 18.62 -13.64
N LYS A 71 -3.90 19.00 -14.78
CA LYS A 71 -3.16 19.75 -15.79
C LYS A 71 -3.47 21.23 -15.63
N VAL A 72 -2.43 22.01 -15.37
CA VAL A 72 -2.50 23.47 -15.31
C VAL A 72 -1.85 24.01 -16.57
N HIS A 73 -2.55 24.87 -17.29
CA HIS A 73 -2.06 25.52 -18.50
C HIS A 73 -2.27 27.01 -18.39
N VAL A 74 -1.23 27.79 -18.65
CA VAL A 74 -1.36 29.23 -18.90
C VAL A 74 -1.76 29.36 -20.36
N THR A 75 -2.97 29.85 -20.63
CA THR A 75 -3.48 30.01 -21.99
C THR A 75 -2.98 31.31 -22.62
N ASP A 76 -2.96 32.39 -21.84
CA ASP A 76 -2.52 33.71 -22.29
C ASP A 76 -1.77 34.45 -21.19
N ALA A 77 -0.88 35.33 -21.60
CA ALA A 77 -0.17 36.25 -20.73
C ALA A 77 -0.05 37.60 -21.43
N THR A 78 -0.52 38.66 -20.79
CA THR A 78 -0.53 40.01 -21.34
C THR A 78 0.14 40.98 -20.38
N LEU A 79 1.24 41.58 -20.84
CA LEU A 79 1.95 42.63 -20.11
C LEU A 79 1.40 43.98 -20.55
N THR A 80 0.64 44.65 -19.69
CA THR A 80 -0.01 45.93 -20.00
C THR A 80 0.85 47.13 -19.61
N GLN A 81 1.75 46.96 -18.64
CA GLN A 81 2.68 48.00 -18.22
C GLN A 81 4.07 47.41 -17.97
N PHE A 82 5.10 48.12 -18.42
CA PHE A 82 6.50 47.86 -18.07
C PHE A 82 7.26 49.18 -18.06
N ASN A 83 7.60 49.67 -16.87
CA ASN A 83 8.33 50.91 -16.69
C ASN A 83 9.45 50.69 -15.68
N TYR A 84 10.69 50.83 -16.15
CA TYR A 84 11.88 50.74 -15.31
C TYR A 84 12.49 52.12 -15.13
N THR A 85 12.50 52.60 -13.88
CA THR A 85 13.07 53.90 -13.53
C THR A 85 14.48 53.72 -12.96
N ASN A 86 15.50 54.02 -13.79
CA ASN A 86 16.92 53.92 -13.43
C ASN A 86 17.30 54.69 -12.16
N ASN A 87 16.66 55.84 -11.91
CA ASN A 87 17.05 56.74 -10.83
C ASN A 87 16.79 56.16 -9.42
N ASN A 88 15.83 55.23 -9.30
CA ASN A 88 15.42 54.66 -8.03
C ASN A 88 15.31 53.13 -8.07
N SER A 89 15.85 52.50 -9.13
CA SER A 89 15.76 51.07 -9.42
C SER A 89 14.34 50.51 -9.27
N ASN A 90 13.34 51.33 -9.60
CA ASN A 90 11.93 50.96 -9.44
C ASN A 90 11.43 50.34 -10.74
N LEU A 91 10.98 49.09 -10.67
CA LEU A 91 10.33 48.39 -11.76
C LEU A 91 8.83 48.37 -11.49
N ASN A 92 8.06 49.05 -12.32
CA ASN A 92 6.61 49.05 -12.26
C ASN A 92 6.08 48.32 -13.49
N TYR A 93 5.45 47.17 -13.28
CA TYR A 93 4.89 46.35 -14.35
C TYR A 93 3.48 45.89 -13.97
N ASN A 94 2.71 45.48 -14.98
CA ASN A 94 1.39 44.88 -14.80
C ASN A 94 1.25 43.73 -15.78
N LEU A 95 1.23 42.51 -15.25
CA LEU A 95 1.16 41.25 -15.95
C LEU A 95 -0.17 40.57 -15.63
N ALA A 96 -1.07 40.54 -16.60
CA ALA A 96 -2.30 39.75 -16.52
C ALA A 96 -2.03 38.35 -17.10
N LEU A 97 -2.36 37.32 -16.33
CA LEU A 97 -2.22 35.92 -16.75
C LEU A 97 -3.60 35.29 -16.87
N ASN A 98 -3.81 34.45 -17.89
CA ASN A 98 -4.97 33.58 -17.98
C ASN A 98 -4.55 32.14 -17.72
N ILE A 99 -4.98 31.61 -16.58
CA ILE A 99 -4.60 30.29 -16.09
C ILE A 99 -5.83 29.38 -16.14
N THR A 100 -5.67 28.24 -16.79
CA THR A 100 -6.69 27.20 -16.90
C THR A 100 -6.27 25.97 -16.12
N ILE A 101 -7.10 25.59 -15.15
CA ILE A 101 -6.90 24.39 -14.34
C ILE A 101 -7.93 23.36 -14.79
N ARG A 102 -7.45 22.22 -15.30
CA ARG A 102 -8.30 21.13 -15.76
C ARG A 102 -8.14 19.92 -14.85
N ASN A 103 -9.23 19.51 -14.21
CA ASN A 103 -9.30 18.26 -13.46
C ASN A 103 -9.69 17.08 -14.39
N PRO A 104 -8.75 16.20 -14.78
CA PRO A 104 -9.08 15.04 -15.62
C PRO A 104 -9.81 13.93 -14.84
N ASN A 105 -9.85 14.01 -13.51
CA ASN A 105 -10.44 12.98 -12.66
C ASN A 105 -11.97 12.98 -12.82
N ARG A 106 -12.51 11.82 -13.21
CA ARG A 106 -13.95 11.66 -13.46
C ARG A 106 -14.77 11.34 -12.22
N ARG A 107 -14.12 10.95 -11.12
CA ARG A 107 -14.75 10.41 -9.90
C ARG A 107 -14.42 11.19 -8.63
N LEU A 108 -13.50 12.16 -8.73
CA LEU A 108 -12.99 12.94 -7.60
C LEU A 108 -13.04 14.42 -7.95
N GLY A 109 -13.80 15.18 -7.18
CA GLY A 109 -13.66 16.63 -7.13
C GLY A 109 -12.46 17.00 -6.27
N ILE A 110 -11.82 18.11 -6.58
CA ILE A 110 -10.63 18.61 -5.88
C ILE A 110 -11.01 19.91 -5.20
N TYR A 111 -10.84 19.96 -3.89
CA TYR A 111 -10.94 21.21 -3.14
C TYR A 111 -9.55 21.81 -3.03
N TYR A 112 -9.38 23.01 -3.57
CA TYR A 112 -8.15 23.76 -3.46
C TYR A 112 -8.27 24.74 -2.29
N ASP A 113 -7.52 24.50 -1.23
CA ASP A 113 -7.58 25.28 0.00
C ASP A 113 -6.68 26.53 -0.05
N SER A 114 -5.51 26.41 -0.68
CA SER A 114 -4.61 27.53 -0.92
C SER A 114 -3.85 27.33 -2.21
N ILE A 115 -3.87 28.32 -3.08
CA ILE A 115 -3.17 28.33 -4.36
C ILE A 115 -2.37 29.61 -4.44
N GLU A 116 -1.09 29.48 -4.74
CA GLU A 116 -0.19 30.61 -4.91
C GLU A 116 0.32 30.64 -6.34
N ALA A 117 0.08 31.76 -7.03
CA ALA A 117 0.67 32.04 -8.32
C ALA A 117 1.91 32.92 -8.11
N ARG A 118 3.06 32.46 -8.59
CA ARG A 118 4.35 33.15 -8.43
C ARG A 118 4.92 33.55 -9.79
N ALA A 119 5.33 34.80 -9.93
CA ALA A 119 6.15 35.26 -11.04
C ALA A 119 7.64 35.10 -10.67
N LEU A 120 8.38 34.38 -11.50
CA LEU A 120 9.81 34.11 -11.31
C LEU A 120 10.59 34.64 -12.51
N TYR A 121 11.69 35.34 -12.24
CA TYR A 121 12.67 35.79 -13.24
C TYR A 121 14.07 35.37 -12.78
N HIS A 122 14.76 34.54 -13.56
CA HIS A 122 16.05 33.94 -13.19
C HIS A 122 16.04 33.32 -11.76
N ASP A 123 15.02 32.51 -11.47
CA ASP A 123 14.77 31.88 -10.15
C ASP A 123 14.54 32.85 -8.98
N ALA A 124 14.58 34.16 -9.22
CA ALA A 124 14.17 35.16 -8.26
C ALA A 124 12.67 35.42 -8.36
N ARG A 125 11.98 35.38 -7.22
CA ARG A 125 10.56 35.74 -7.13
C ARG A 125 10.40 37.25 -7.30
N VAL A 126 9.70 37.63 -8.36
CA VAL A 126 9.38 39.03 -8.66
C VAL A 126 8.07 39.41 -7.98
N ASP A 127 7.06 38.53 -8.04
CA ASP A 127 5.78 38.73 -7.37
C ASP A 127 5.06 37.41 -7.04
N SER A 128 4.06 37.49 -6.17
CA SER A 128 3.23 36.36 -5.76
C SER A 128 1.84 36.82 -5.33
N ILE A 129 0.81 36.16 -5.86
CA ILE A 129 -0.58 36.35 -5.45
C ILE A 129 -1.17 35.03 -4.93
N ILE A 130 -1.97 35.13 -3.87
CA ILE A 130 -2.76 34.02 -3.36
C ILE A 130 -4.13 34.09 -4.02
N LEU A 131 -4.54 33.01 -4.68
CA LEU A 131 -5.86 32.88 -5.29
C LEU A 131 -6.87 32.36 -4.26
N ASP A 132 -8.12 32.75 -4.44
CA ASP A 132 -9.20 32.28 -3.58
C ASP A 132 -9.39 30.75 -3.69
N PRO A 133 -9.69 30.08 -2.56
CA PRO A 133 -9.98 28.67 -2.55
C PRO A 133 -11.21 28.38 -3.40
N PHE A 134 -11.18 27.27 -4.13
CA PHE A 134 -12.30 26.86 -4.94
C PHE A 134 -12.45 25.35 -5.01
N TYR A 135 -13.70 24.91 -5.15
CA TYR A 135 -14.03 23.52 -5.38
C TYR A 135 -14.15 23.24 -6.87
N GLN A 136 -13.27 22.37 -7.38
CA GLN A 136 -13.33 21.89 -8.74
C GLN A 136 -14.06 20.55 -8.79
N GLY A 137 -15.26 20.54 -9.39
CA GLY A 137 -16.02 19.32 -9.66
C GLY A 137 -15.32 18.34 -10.60
N HIS A 138 -16.00 17.23 -10.90
CA HIS A 138 -15.51 16.21 -11.82
C HIS A 138 -15.63 16.67 -13.29
N LYS A 139 -14.53 16.56 -14.04
CA LYS A 139 -14.41 17.01 -15.45
C LYS A 139 -14.71 18.50 -15.68
N THR A 140 -14.57 19.35 -14.67
CA THR A 140 -14.73 20.79 -14.86
C THR A 140 -13.40 21.45 -15.17
N THR A 141 -13.46 22.58 -15.87
CA THR A 141 -12.33 23.49 -16.10
C THR A 141 -12.63 24.78 -15.36
N HIS A 142 -11.69 25.26 -14.55
CA HIS A 142 -11.77 26.58 -13.94
C HIS A 142 -10.74 27.51 -14.58
N PHE A 143 -11.17 28.75 -14.79
CA PHE A 143 -10.40 29.83 -15.39
C PHE A 143 -10.05 30.85 -14.29
N PHE A 144 -8.80 31.26 -14.24
CA PHE A 144 -8.30 32.30 -13.34
C PHE A 144 -7.65 33.39 -14.16
N GLU A 145 -7.93 34.64 -13.81
CA GLU A 145 -7.32 35.82 -14.43
C GLU A 145 -6.63 36.69 -13.37
N PRO A 146 -5.52 36.22 -12.77
CA PRO A 146 -4.77 37.04 -11.82
C PRO A 146 -4.01 38.16 -12.51
N PHE A 147 -3.91 39.28 -11.79
CA PHE A 147 -3.07 40.43 -12.12
C PHE A 147 -1.88 40.45 -11.17
N LEU A 148 -0.67 40.56 -11.74
CA LEU A 148 0.65 40.61 -11.07
C LEU A 148 1.41 41.87 -11.45
#